data_AF-A0A9Q0ERT0-F1
#
_entry.id   AF-A0A9Q0ERT0-F1
#
_cell.length_a   1.000
_cell.length_b   1.000
_cell.length_c   1.000
_cell.angle_alpha   90.00
_cell.angle_beta   90.00
_cell.angle_gamma   90.00
#
_symmetry.space_group_name_H-M   'P 1'
#
loop_
_entity.id
_entity.type
_entity.pdbx_description
1 polymer ?
#
loop_
_entity_poly.entity_id
_entity_poly.type
_entity_poly.pdbx_seq_one_letter_code
_entity_poly.pdbx_strand_id
1 'polypeptide(L)'
;MKAKATSLEALRRRSNTSSIRILDQVVKEVCAALPESLRAFAEDADLCEQWIEDGDYSFPSLEVTPAVGDWHEGAGQLLTLRTPHLGTFQACGKKETYNLCVKVLNLRSLAGVRESRWAEFLGPDSSPKGSWRCLYKLPVEKRTADLQWRIVQGAIATNRYRAHLDPELGEGCIFCSEVETLEHLFVQCPRLPALFVLLKSWFQGLGEEFSFILFIFVPKYSAKKKGVHTLLNFLSGAAKMAIWLTRRNRVQGVGSVALLPVLRGLLRARLRVEYTYYHLMDNLQAFSHMWAVGGCLCSVGGDGELRLHI
;
A
#
# COMPACT_ATOMS: atom_id res chain seq x y z
N MET A 1 -34.16 -19.62 21.27
CA MET A 1 -33.77 -21.06 21.22
C MET A 1 -32.79 -21.42 22.34
N LYS A 2 -33.07 -22.46 23.14
CA LYS A 2 -32.00 -23.21 23.84
C LYS A 2 -31.66 -24.36 22.91
N ALA A 3 -30.54 -24.29 22.19
CA ALA A 3 -30.09 -25.46 21.47
C ALA A 3 -29.87 -26.58 22.51
N LYS A 4 -30.48 -27.76 22.29
CA LYS A 4 -30.33 -28.89 23.22
C LYS A 4 -28.83 -29.15 23.40
N ALA A 5 -28.37 -29.42 24.63
CA ALA A 5 -26.95 -29.64 24.92
C ALA A 5 -26.32 -30.70 23.98
N THR A 6 -27.12 -31.70 23.58
CA THR A 6 -26.74 -32.76 22.63
C THR A 6 -26.49 -32.27 21.21
N SER A 7 -27.27 -31.30 20.71
CA SER A 7 -27.09 -30.73 19.36
C SER A 7 -25.91 -29.76 19.30
N LEU A 8 -25.69 -28.97 20.36
CA LEU A 8 -24.50 -28.13 20.48
C LEU A 8 -23.22 -28.94 20.59
N GLU A 9 -23.23 -30.07 21.31
CA GLU A 9 -22.04 -30.93 21.41
C GLU A 9 -21.74 -31.67 20.11
N ALA A 10 -22.76 -32.05 19.35
CA ALA A 10 -22.60 -32.58 17.99
C ALA A 10 -22.01 -31.50 17.06
N LEU A 11 -22.53 -30.27 17.11
CA LEU A 11 -22.02 -29.14 16.34
C LEU A 11 -20.57 -28.80 16.72
N ARG A 12 -20.23 -28.89 18.01
CA ARG A 12 -18.88 -28.69 18.55
C ARG A 12 -17.90 -29.68 17.96
N ARG A 13 -18.25 -30.97 17.96
CA ARG A 13 -17.42 -32.03 17.36
C ARG A 13 -17.26 -31.85 15.85
N ARG A 14 -18.34 -31.53 15.14
CA ARG A 14 -18.32 -31.34 13.68
C ARG A 14 -17.54 -30.09 13.24
N SER A 15 -17.66 -29.00 13.98
CA SER A 15 -16.99 -27.72 13.67
C SER A 15 -15.55 -27.64 14.20
N ASN A 16 -15.14 -28.59 15.05
CA ASN A 16 -13.88 -28.53 15.79
C ASN A 16 -13.71 -27.22 16.61
N THR A 17 -14.82 -26.65 17.08
CA THR A 17 -14.81 -25.43 17.89
C THR A 17 -14.75 -25.80 19.37
N SER A 18 -13.83 -25.22 20.13
CA SER A 18 -13.68 -25.55 21.56
C SER A 18 -14.78 -24.93 22.44
N SER A 19 -15.34 -23.80 22.03
CA SER A 19 -16.30 -23.00 22.81
C SER A 19 -17.76 -23.26 22.44
N ILE A 20 -18.47 -23.95 23.32
CA ILE A 20 -19.92 -24.17 23.21
C ILE A 20 -20.69 -22.84 23.27
N ARG A 21 -20.19 -21.86 24.04
CA ARG A 21 -20.83 -20.54 24.17
C ARG A 21 -20.90 -19.79 22.84
N ILE A 22 -19.83 -19.88 22.04
CA ILE A 22 -19.78 -19.24 20.72
C ILE A 22 -20.78 -19.93 19.78
N LEU A 23 -20.83 -21.25 19.80
CA LEU A 23 -21.77 -22.02 18.99
C LEU A 23 -23.23 -21.71 19.34
N ASP A 24 -23.56 -21.64 20.63
CA ASP A 24 -24.91 -21.26 21.09
C ASP A 24 -25.28 -19.84 20.63
N GLN A 25 -24.33 -18.89 20.68
CA GLN A 25 -24.55 -17.53 20.20
C GLN A 25 -24.80 -17.49 18.69
N VAL A 26 -23.97 -18.18 17.89
CA VAL A 26 -24.13 -18.25 16.43
C VAL A 26 -25.50 -18.83 16.07
N VAL A 27 -25.89 -19.93 16.71
CA VAL A 27 -27.17 -20.57 16.45
C VAL A 27 -28.34 -19.65 16.80
N LYS A 28 -28.27 -18.91 17.91
CA LYS A 28 -29.29 -17.92 18.27
C LYS A 28 -29.41 -16.81 17.23
N GLU A 29 -28.29 -16.29 16.74
CA GLU A 29 -28.26 -15.23 15.73
C GLU A 29 -28.85 -15.72 14.39
N VAL A 30 -28.48 -16.94 13.97
CA VAL A 30 -29.05 -17.56 12.76
C VAL A 30 -30.57 -17.70 12.88
N CYS A 31 -31.07 -18.26 13.99
CA CYS A 31 -32.51 -18.42 14.19
C CYS A 31 -33.27 -17.09 14.27
N ALA A 32 -32.65 -16.06 14.84
CA ALA A 32 -33.23 -14.72 14.88
C ALA A 32 -33.33 -14.10 13.48
N ALA A 33 -32.37 -14.37 12.60
CA ALA A 33 -32.33 -13.86 11.23
C ALA A 33 -33.30 -14.58 10.26
N LEU A 34 -33.84 -15.76 10.63
CA LEU A 34 -34.79 -16.49 9.79
C LEU A 34 -36.15 -15.76 9.71
N PRO A 35 -36.84 -15.80 8.55
CA PRO A 35 -38.25 -15.42 8.43
C PRO A 35 -39.14 -16.15 9.44
N GLU A 36 -40.25 -15.54 9.86
CA GLU A 36 -41.16 -16.12 10.87
C GLU A 36 -41.68 -17.50 10.47
N SER A 37 -41.98 -17.70 9.20
CA SER A 37 -42.42 -18.99 8.66
C SER A 37 -41.36 -20.08 8.82
N LEU A 38 -40.07 -19.76 8.69
CA LEU A 38 -38.98 -20.73 8.81
C LEU A 38 -38.51 -20.89 10.27
N ARG A 39 -38.72 -19.87 11.11
CA ARG A 39 -38.39 -19.93 12.54
C ARG A 39 -39.22 -20.99 13.26
N ALA A 40 -40.52 -21.09 12.96
CA ALA A 40 -41.38 -22.13 13.50
C ALA A 40 -40.90 -23.55 13.15
N PHE A 41 -40.41 -23.76 11.92
CA PHE A 41 -39.84 -25.03 11.48
C PHE A 41 -38.47 -25.33 12.11
N ALA A 42 -37.61 -24.31 12.27
CA ALA A 42 -36.31 -24.48 12.90
C ALA A 42 -36.39 -24.74 14.42
N GLU A 43 -37.47 -24.29 15.07
CA GLU A 43 -37.72 -24.49 16.50
C GLU A 43 -38.40 -25.84 16.81
N ASP A 44 -39.05 -26.46 15.82
CA ASP A 44 -39.67 -27.78 15.93
C ASP A 44 -38.67 -28.88 15.47
N ALA A 45 -38.34 -29.79 16.39
CA ALA A 45 -37.36 -30.84 16.13
C ALA A 45 -37.82 -31.85 15.06
N ASP A 46 -39.13 -32.13 14.98
CA ASP A 46 -39.69 -33.13 14.07
C ASP A 46 -39.83 -32.57 12.65
N LEU A 47 -39.95 -31.24 12.53
CA LEU A 47 -39.95 -30.52 11.25
C LEU A 47 -38.54 -30.23 10.73
N CYS A 48 -37.58 -30.00 11.63
CA CYS A 48 -36.19 -29.74 11.26
C CYS A 48 -35.51 -30.96 10.62
N GLU A 49 -35.89 -32.17 11.02
CA GLU A 49 -35.42 -33.42 10.37
C GLU A 49 -35.90 -33.58 8.92
N GLN A 50 -36.89 -32.79 8.48
CA GLN A 50 -37.44 -32.82 7.13
C GLN A 50 -36.68 -31.91 6.14
N TRP A 51 -35.63 -31.19 6.59
CA TRP A 51 -34.77 -30.42 5.68
C TRP A 51 -33.94 -31.34 4.79
N ILE A 52 -34.16 -31.24 3.49
CA ILE A 52 -33.42 -31.99 2.46
C ILE A 52 -32.81 -30.96 1.50
N GLU A 53 -31.56 -31.16 1.08
CA GLU A 53 -30.81 -30.21 0.22
C GLU A 53 -31.54 -29.92 -1.12
N ASP A 54 -32.38 -30.85 -1.60
CA ASP A 54 -33.14 -30.74 -2.86
C ASP A 54 -34.68 -30.86 -2.67
N GLY A 55 -35.19 -30.66 -1.44
CA GLY A 55 -36.63 -30.76 -1.14
C GLY A 55 -37.39 -29.43 -1.21
N ASP A 56 -38.72 -29.49 -1.11
CA ASP A 56 -39.61 -28.30 -1.05
C ASP A 56 -39.29 -27.36 0.13
N TYR A 57 -38.57 -27.86 1.14
CA TYR A 57 -38.13 -27.14 2.33
C TYR A 57 -36.61 -27.27 2.51
N SER A 58 -35.85 -26.46 1.76
CA SER A 58 -34.40 -26.34 1.93
C SER A 58 -34.06 -25.20 2.91
N PHE A 59 -32.95 -25.36 3.63
CA PHE A 59 -32.45 -24.30 4.51
C PHE A 59 -32.03 -23.09 3.67
N PRO A 60 -32.52 -21.87 3.97
CA PRO A 60 -32.22 -20.72 3.14
C PRO A 60 -30.73 -20.41 3.17
N SER A 61 -30.23 -19.90 2.04
CA SER A 61 -28.87 -19.36 1.97
C SER A 61 -28.71 -18.21 2.96
N LEU A 62 -27.71 -18.31 3.83
CA LEU A 62 -27.38 -17.26 4.80
C LEU A 62 -26.34 -16.31 4.21
N GLU A 63 -26.64 -15.02 4.19
CA GLU A 63 -25.65 -13.99 3.89
C GLU A 63 -24.85 -13.62 5.13
N VAL A 64 -23.54 -13.42 4.96
CA VAL A 64 -22.67 -12.99 6.06
C VAL A 64 -22.37 -11.51 5.90
N THR A 65 -22.86 -10.69 6.83
CA THR A 65 -22.66 -9.24 6.83
C THR A 65 -21.86 -8.79 8.05
N PRO A 66 -21.01 -7.75 7.93
CA PRO A 66 -20.28 -7.22 9.06
C PRO A 66 -21.21 -6.46 10.00
N ALA A 67 -21.22 -6.80 11.29
CA ALA A 67 -22.00 -6.11 12.32
C ALA A 67 -21.37 -4.75 12.68
N VAL A 68 -21.68 -3.70 11.91
CA VAL A 68 -21.11 -2.35 12.08
C VAL A 68 -22.11 -1.26 12.47
N GLY A 69 -23.38 -1.62 12.70
CA GLY A 69 -24.44 -0.67 13.06
C GLY A 69 -24.64 0.40 11.98
N ASP A 70 -24.81 1.65 12.39
CA ASP A 70 -25.01 2.81 11.50
C ASP A 70 -23.70 3.36 10.90
N TRP A 71 -22.60 2.60 10.98
CA TRP A 71 -21.35 3.04 10.37
C TRP A 71 -21.42 2.97 8.85
N HIS A 72 -21.01 4.06 8.20
CA HIS A 72 -20.96 4.17 6.74
C HIS A 72 -19.53 4.36 6.26
N GLU A 73 -19.18 3.67 5.17
CA GLU A 73 -17.86 3.76 4.55
C GLU A 73 -17.67 5.12 3.86
N GLY A 74 -16.64 5.87 4.27
CA GLY A 74 -16.26 7.13 3.63
C GLY A 74 -15.22 6.94 2.52
N ALA A 75 -15.27 7.78 1.49
CA ALA A 75 -14.26 7.79 0.42
C ALA A 75 -12.86 8.10 0.98
N GLY A 76 -11.82 7.40 0.47
CA GLY A 76 -10.43 7.61 0.87
C GLY A 76 -10.06 7.16 2.30
N GLN A 77 -10.92 6.40 2.97
CA GLN A 77 -10.64 5.82 4.29
C GLN A 77 -9.84 4.51 4.17
N LEU A 78 -9.01 4.25 5.18
CA LEU A 78 -8.23 3.02 5.30
C LEU A 78 -9.14 1.80 5.50
N LEU A 79 -10.21 1.98 6.27
CA LEU A 79 -11.20 0.94 6.51
C LEU A 79 -12.17 0.85 5.34
N THR A 80 -12.15 -0.28 4.65
CA THR A 80 -13.14 -0.65 3.63
C THR A 80 -13.77 -1.99 3.97
N LEU A 81 -15.09 -2.10 3.92
CA LEU A 81 -15.80 -3.37 4.13
C LEU A 81 -16.22 -4.01 2.80
N ARG A 82 -16.08 -3.29 1.68
CA ARG A 82 -16.34 -3.80 0.31
C ARG A 82 -15.38 -4.93 -0.11
N THR A 83 -14.24 -5.05 0.56
CA THR A 83 -13.25 -6.09 0.28
C THR A 83 -12.77 -6.73 1.58
N PRO A 84 -12.74 -8.06 1.73
CA PRO A 84 -13.29 -9.05 0.80
C PRO A 84 -14.83 -9.00 0.78
N HIS A 85 -15.42 -9.28 -0.39
CA HIS A 85 -16.85 -9.56 -0.46
C HIS A 85 -17.09 -10.93 0.15
N LEU A 86 -17.92 -11.00 1.20
CA LEU A 86 -18.40 -12.28 1.71
C LEU A 86 -19.63 -12.68 0.89
N GLY A 87 -19.59 -13.88 0.30
CA GLY A 87 -20.78 -14.45 -0.32
C GLY A 87 -21.70 -15.03 0.73
N THR A 88 -22.31 -16.16 0.40
CA THR A 88 -23.10 -16.94 1.34
C THR A 88 -22.21 -17.57 2.40
N PHE A 89 -22.77 -17.91 3.57
CA PHE A 89 -22.05 -18.58 4.65
C PHE A 89 -21.41 -19.89 4.19
N GLN A 90 -22.05 -20.60 3.25
CA GLN A 90 -21.53 -21.83 2.66
C GLN A 90 -20.33 -21.57 1.72
N ALA A 91 -20.34 -20.45 0.98
CA ALA A 91 -19.29 -20.09 0.04
C ALA A 91 -18.16 -19.25 0.68
N CYS A 92 -18.35 -18.72 1.89
CA CYS A 92 -17.39 -17.81 2.50
C CYS A 92 -16.08 -18.54 2.86
N GLY A 93 -14.96 -18.01 2.37
CA GLY A 93 -13.65 -18.57 2.67
C GLY A 93 -13.17 -18.15 4.06
N LYS A 94 -12.41 -19.04 4.71
CA LYS A 94 -11.86 -18.80 6.07
C LYS A 94 -11.05 -17.50 6.15
N LYS A 95 -10.27 -17.20 5.11
CA LYS A 95 -9.40 -16.03 5.04
C LYS A 95 -10.20 -14.75 4.91
N GLU A 96 -11.24 -14.77 4.09
CA GLU A 96 -12.13 -13.65 3.84
C GLU A 96 -12.88 -13.29 5.13
N THR A 97 -13.45 -14.30 5.79
CA THR A 97 -14.14 -14.14 7.08
C THR A 97 -13.19 -13.63 8.16
N TYR A 98 -11.98 -14.19 8.28
CA TYR A 98 -10.97 -13.70 9.22
C TYR A 98 -10.63 -12.22 8.98
N ASN A 99 -10.37 -11.83 7.72
CA ASN A 99 -10.05 -10.45 7.38
C ASN A 99 -11.19 -9.48 7.73
N LEU A 100 -12.44 -9.88 7.49
CA LEU A 100 -13.59 -9.05 7.84
C LEU A 100 -13.76 -8.95 9.37
N CYS A 101 -13.58 -10.04 10.11
CA CYS A 101 -13.60 -10.02 11.57
C CYS A 101 -12.54 -9.07 12.14
N VAL A 102 -11.30 -9.10 11.61
CA VAL A 102 -10.25 -8.16 12.03
C VAL A 102 -10.67 -6.71 11.78
N LYS A 103 -11.34 -6.42 10.66
CA LYS A 103 -11.85 -5.08 10.35
C LYS A 103 -12.94 -4.63 11.31
N VAL A 104 -13.93 -5.49 11.58
CA VAL A 104 -15.03 -5.20 12.52
C VAL A 104 -14.50 -5.00 13.94
N LEU A 105 -13.58 -5.87 14.39
CA LEU A 105 -12.95 -5.75 15.72
C LEU A 105 -12.20 -4.42 15.90
N ASN A 106 -11.61 -3.91 14.83
CA ASN A 106 -10.85 -2.65 14.85
C ASN A 106 -11.66 -1.45 14.32
N LEU A 107 -12.97 -1.60 14.14
CA LEU A 107 -13.83 -0.57 13.55
C LEU A 107 -13.65 0.79 14.23
N ARG A 108 -13.72 0.83 15.57
CA ARG A 108 -13.59 2.07 16.34
C ARG A 108 -12.24 2.76 16.15
N SER A 109 -11.16 1.99 16.03
CA SER A 109 -9.79 2.51 15.88
C SER A 109 -9.49 2.95 14.44
N LEU A 110 -10.18 2.36 13.46
CA LEU A 110 -9.94 2.60 12.03
C LEU A 110 -10.99 3.54 11.40
N ALA A 111 -12.12 3.77 12.06
CA ALA A 111 -13.15 4.69 11.59
C ALA A 111 -12.58 6.10 11.42
N GLY A 112 -12.76 6.68 10.23
CA GLY A 112 -12.24 8.01 9.89
C GLY A 112 -10.73 8.07 9.65
N VAL A 113 -9.99 6.98 9.85
CA VAL A 113 -8.56 6.92 9.52
C VAL A 113 -8.40 6.94 8.01
N ARG A 114 -7.66 7.92 7.49
CA ARG A 114 -7.38 8.06 6.06
C ARG A 114 -6.45 6.93 5.58
N GLU A 115 -6.65 6.50 4.34
CA GLU A 115 -5.84 5.45 3.72
C GLU A 115 -4.37 5.88 3.55
N SER A 116 -4.15 7.17 3.27
CA SER A 116 -2.83 7.74 3.13
C SER A 116 -2.82 9.17 3.65
N ARG A 117 -1.72 9.56 4.30
CA ARG A 117 -1.46 10.96 4.68
C ARG A 117 -1.42 11.88 3.46
N TRP A 118 -1.01 11.35 2.30
CA TRP A 118 -0.97 12.10 1.05
C TRP A 118 -2.35 12.40 0.46
N ALA A 119 -3.43 11.80 0.96
CA ALA A 119 -4.77 12.01 0.40
C ALA A 119 -5.25 13.48 0.54
N GLU A 120 -4.77 14.20 1.56
CA GLU A 120 -5.05 15.64 1.71
C GLU A 120 -4.41 16.49 0.61
N PHE A 121 -3.25 16.06 0.13
CA PHE A 121 -2.45 16.82 -0.82
C PHE A 121 -2.65 16.38 -2.28
N LEU A 122 -2.75 15.07 -2.52
CA LEU A 122 -2.88 14.46 -3.83
C LEU A 122 -4.34 14.16 -4.23
N GLY A 123 -5.27 14.40 -3.32
CA GLY A 123 -6.69 14.11 -3.49
C GLY A 123 -7.10 12.70 -3.03
N PRO A 124 -8.41 12.47 -2.84
CA PRO A 124 -8.95 11.15 -2.51
C PRO A 124 -8.65 10.15 -3.64
N ASP A 125 -8.53 8.87 -3.30
CA ASP A 125 -8.23 7.76 -4.23
C ASP A 125 -6.87 7.82 -4.96
N SER A 126 -5.99 8.76 -4.62
CA SER A 126 -4.62 8.84 -5.17
C SER A 126 -3.70 7.70 -4.70
N SER A 127 -4.03 7.05 -3.58
CA SER A 127 -3.25 5.98 -2.99
C SER A 127 -3.44 4.64 -3.72
N PRO A 128 -2.37 3.85 -3.95
CA PRO A 128 -2.44 2.56 -4.62
C PRO A 128 -2.93 1.42 -3.70
N LYS A 129 -3.69 1.68 -2.62
CA LYS A 129 -4.33 0.67 -1.76
C LYS A 129 -3.41 -0.47 -1.32
N GLY A 130 -2.24 -0.12 -0.78
CA GLY A 130 -1.30 -1.08 -0.23
C GLY A 130 -0.34 -1.74 -1.24
N SER A 131 -0.22 -1.21 -2.47
CA SER A 131 0.73 -1.71 -3.48
C SER A 131 2.21 -1.34 -3.22
N TRP A 132 2.63 -1.12 -1.97
CA TRP A 132 3.98 -0.66 -1.61
C TRP A 132 5.10 -1.63 -2.01
N ARG A 133 4.78 -2.89 -2.34
CA ARG A 133 5.76 -3.87 -2.84
C ARG A 133 6.44 -3.43 -4.13
N CYS A 134 5.83 -2.54 -4.92
CA CYS A 134 6.46 -1.99 -6.12
C CYS A 134 7.72 -1.18 -5.78
N LEU A 135 7.77 -0.52 -4.61
CA LEU A 135 8.90 0.31 -4.18
C LEU A 135 10.21 -0.48 -4.04
N TYR A 136 10.10 -1.77 -3.70
CA TYR A 136 11.22 -2.68 -3.49
C TYR A 136 11.65 -3.45 -4.75
N LYS A 137 11.05 -3.15 -5.91
CA LYS A 137 11.47 -3.77 -7.16
C LYS A 137 12.87 -3.27 -7.54
N LEU A 138 13.75 -4.23 -7.83
CA LEU A 138 15.08 -3.95 -8.39
C LEU A 138 14.95 -3.03 -9.62
N PRO A 139 15.90 -2.10 -9.81
CA PRO A 139 17.21 -2.02 -9.15
C PRO A 139 17.24 -1.11 -7.91
N VAL A 140 16.09 -0.78 -7.32
CA VAL A 140 16.06 0.05 -6.10
C VAL A 140 16.71 -0.69 -4.94
N GLU A 141 17.77 -0.10 -4.38
CA GLU A 141 18.40 -0.61 -3.16
C GLU A 141 17.46 -0.56 -1.96
N LYS A 142 17.60 -1.52 -1.05
CA LYS A 142 16.75 -1.63 0.16
C LYS A 142 16.65 -0.31 0.93
N ARG A 143 17.77 0.38 1.16
CA ARG A 143 17.79 1.67 1.88
C ARG A 143 16.93 2.73 1.19
N THR A 144 16.98 2.78 -0.14
CA THR A 144 16.16 3.71 -0.93
C THR A 144 14.70 3.30 -0.91
N ALA A 145 14.41 2.01 -1.06
CA ALA A 145 13.04 1.50 -0.97
C ALA A 145 12.42 1.74 0.42
N ASP A 146 13.18 1.55 1.50
CA ASP A 146 12.75 1.85 2.87
C ASP A 146 12.44 3.34 3.05
N LEU A 147 13.25 4.23 2.47
CA LEU A 147 12.95 5.67 2.47
C LEU A 147 11.66 5.95 1.69
N GLN A 148 11.49 5.38 0.49
CA GLN A 148 10.26 5.55 -0.28
C GLN A 148 9.04 5.07 0.48
N TRP A 149 9.14 3.91 1.15
CA TRP A 149 8.07 3.37 1.98
C TRP A 149 7.74 4.32 3.14
N ARG A 150 8.74 4.85 3.85
CA ARG A 150 8.52 5.84 4.92
C ARG A 150 7.84 7.10 4.41
N ILE A 151 8.21 7.58 3.22
CA ILE A 151 7.56 8.74 2.59
C ILE A 151 6.09 8.42 2.31
N VAL A 152 5.79 7.29 1.69
CA VAL A 152 4.41 6.85 1.39
C VAL A 152 3.55 6.72 2.65
N GLN A 153 4.12 6.20 3.74
CA GLN A 153 3.44 6.06 5.04
C GLN A 153 3.41 7.37 5.85
N GLY A 154 4.14 8.40 5.43
CA GLY A 154 4.40 9.62 6.19
C GLY A 154 5.12 9.40 7.52
N ALA A 155 5.95 8.35 7.59
CA ALA A 155 6.84 8.02 8.71
C ALA A 155 8.21 8.71 8.56
N ILE A 156 8.19 10.03 8.38
CA ILE A 156 9.39 10.87 8.22
C ILE A 156 9.48 11.86 9.39
N ALA A 157 10.66 11.97 9.99
CA ALA A 157 10.94 12.93 11.06
C ALA A 157 11.17 14.35 10.47
N THR A 158 10.09 14.99 10.04
CA THR A 158 10.10 16.42 9.66
C THR A 158 10.28 17.32 10.88
N ASN A 159 10.65 18.58 10.70
CA ASN A 159 10.79 19.51 11.83
C ASN A 159 9.46 19.73 12.56
N ARG A 160 8.32 19.79 11.86
CA ARG A 160 7.00 19.79 12.51
C ARG A 160 6.78 18.58 13.41
N TYR A 161 7.18 17.39 12.97
CA TYR A 161 7.09 16.19 13.81
C TYR A 161 8.05 16.25 15.01
N ARG A 162 9.27 16.76 14.81
CA ARG A 162 10.26 16.88 15.88
C ARG A 162 9.87 17.93 16.92
N ALA A 163 9.32 19.07 16.49
CA ALA A 163 8.82 20.13 17.35
C ALA A 163 7.71 19.64 18.30
N HIS A 164 6.92 18.66 17.86
CA HIS A 164 5.92 18.04 18.73
C HIS A 164 6.55 17.23 19.89
N LEU A 165 7.76 16.69 19.71
CA LEU A 165 8.51 15.97 20.74
C LEU A 165 9.36 16.91 21.60
N ASP A 166 9.88 17.97 21.00
CA ASP A 166 10.73 18.98 21.63
C ASP A 166 10.34 20.37 21.07
N PRO A 167 9.46 21.11 21.77
CA PRO A 167 8.93 22.39 21.29
C PRO A 167 9.97 23.50 21.10
N GLU A 168 11.17 23.36 21.66
CA GLU A 168 12.27 24.31 21.43
C GLU A 168 12.81 24.21 20.00
N LEU A 169 12.66 23.05 19.37
CA LEU A 169 12.94 22.85 17.95
C LEU A 169 11.81 23.48 17.13
N GLY A 170 12.05 24.63 16.52
CA GLY A 170 11.06 25.26 15.65
C GLY A 170 10.58 24.35 14.50
N GLU A 171 9.33 24.54 14.07
CA GLU A 171 8.71 23.73 13.00
C GLU A 171 9.20 24.06 11.58
N GLY A 172 9.98 25.14 11.44
CA GLY A 172 10.38 25.70 10.16
C GLY A 172 11.28 24.80 9.33
N CYS A 173 11.17 24.94 8.01
CA CYS A 173 12.06 24.33 7.04
C CYS A 173 13.46 24.94 7.14
N ILE A 174 14.49 24.11 7.11
CA ILE A 174 15.90 24.59 7.17
C ILE A 174 16.39 25.26 5.86
N PHE A 175 15.53 25.32 4.84
CA PHE A 175 15.83 25.86 3.51
C PHE A 175 14.97 27.08 3.13
N CYS A 176 13.85 27.33 3.83
CA CYS A 176 12.95 28.44 3.53
C CYS A 176 12.11 28.80 4.77
N SER A 177 11.21 29.77 4.66
CA SER A 177 10.41 30.28 5.78
C SER A 177 9.18 29.44 6.15
N GLU A 178 8.83 28.44 5.35
CA GLU A 178 7.62 27.63 5.56
C GLU A 178 7.79 26.56 6.65
N VAL A 179 6.68 26.08 7.19
CA VAL A 179 6.64 24.92 8.09
C VAL A 179 7.07 23.66 7.35
N GLU A 180 7.97 22.86 7.93
CA GLU A 180 8.43 21.61 7.32
C GLU A 180 7.43 20.47 7.57
N THR A 181 6.42 20.38 6.70
CA THR A 181 5.55 19.20 6.58
C THR A 181 6.17 18.16 5.64
N LEU A 182 5.51 16.99 5.51
CA LEU A 182 5.94 15.93 4.60
C LEU A 182 5.82 16.37 3.13
N GLU A 183 4.69 17.01 2.80
CA GLU A 183 4.37 17.58 1.49
C GLU A 183 5.34 18.70 1.15
N HIS A 184 5.63 19.57 2.12
CA HIS A 184 6.63 20.61 1.96
C HIS A 184 8.00 20.00 1.61
N LEU A 185 8.47 19.05 2.42
CA LEU A 185 9.81 18.50 2.27
C LEU A 185 10.03 17.79 0.92
N PHE A 186 9.02 17.07 0.41
CA PHE A 186 9.18 16.25 -0.78
C PHE A 186 8.52 16.81 -2.04
N VAL A 187 7.66 17.82 -1.95
CA VAL A 187 6.91 18.35 -3.11
C VAL A 187 6.94 19.88 -3.19
N GLN A 188 6.64 20.59 -2.10
CA GLN A 188 6.35 22.03 -2.21
C GLN A 188 7.56 22.94 -1.91
N CYS A 189 8.65 22.43 -1.34
CA CYS A 189 9.79 23.26 -0.96
C CYS A 189 10.37 24.02 -2.18
N PRO A 190 10.60 25.34 -2.10
CA PRO A 190 11.10 26.16 -3.21
C PRO A 190 12.43 25.72 -3.83
N ARG A 191 13.18 24.83 -3.18
CA ARG A 191 14.42 24.25 -3.70
C ARG A 191 14.21 23.11 -4.71
N LEU A 192 12.99 22.58 -4.81
CA LEU A 192 12.66 21.41 -5.64
C LEU A 192 12.25 21.69 -7.11
N PRO A 193 11.87 22.89 -7.57
CA PRO A 193 11.40 23.10 -8.95
C PRO A 193 12.37 22.59 -10.02
N ALA A 194 13.66 22.88 -9.90
CA ALA A 194 14.66 22.43 -10.86
C ALA A 194 14.80 20.89 -10.90
N LEU A 195 14.61 20.22 -9.76
CA LEU A 195 14.54 18.75 -9.70
C LEU A 195 13.33 18.23 -10.47
N PHE A 196 12.15 18.85 -10.30
CA PHE A 196 10.95 18.39 -10.99
C PHE A 196 10.96 18.66 -12.48
N VAL A 197 11.61 19.74 -12.94
CA VAL A 197 11.87 19.94 -14.39
C VAL A 197 12.68 18.78 -14.96
N LEU A 198 13.75 18.37 -14.26
CA LEU A 198 14.58 17.26 -14.69
C LEU A 198 13.81 15.93 -14.66
N LEU A 199 13.07 15.63 -13.59
CA LEU A 199 12.25 14.43 -13.50
C LEU A 199 11.19 14.38 -14.60
N LYS A 200 10.52 15.50 -14.89
CA LYS A 200 9.56 15.62 -16.00
C LYS A 200 10.19 15.23 -17.33
N SER A 201 11.39 15.73 -17.63
CA SER A 201 12.08 15.37 -18.88
C SER A 201 12.40 13.87 -18.97
N TRP A 202 12.83 13.23 -17.87
CA TRP A 202 13.12 11.80 -17.89
C TRP A 202 11.86 10.94 -17.98
N PHE A 203 10.78 11.32 -17.28
CA PHE A 203 9.50 10.62 -17.37
C PHE A 203 8.97 10.68 -18.80
N GLN A 204 8.99 11.87 -19.41
CA GLN A 204 8.57 12.08 -20.79
C GLN A 204 9.43 11.27 -21.78
N GLY A 205 10.75 11.25 -21.61
CA GLY A 205 11.65 10.42 -22.43
C GLY A 205 11.39 8.91 -22.31
N LEU A 206 10.81 8.47 -21.19
CA LEU A 206 10.39 7.08 -20.97
C LEU A 206 8.94 6.81 -21.39
N GLY A 207 8.25 7.80 -21.97
CA GLY A 207 6.88 7.67 -22.45
C GLY A 207 5.81 7.69 -21.35
N GLU A 208 6.12 8.26 -20.17
CA GLU A 208 5.17 8.44 -19.08
C GLU A 208 5.02 9.93 -18.73
N GLU A 209 3.80 10.36 -18.44
CA GLU A 209 3.55 11.72 -17.97
C GLU A 209 3.92 11.83 -16.48
N PHE A 210 4.68 12.86 -16.11
CA PHE A 210 5.02 13.08 -14.70
C PHE A 210 3.80 13.58 -13.92
N SER A 211 3.55 12.96 -12.77
CA SER A 211 2.63 13.49 -11.76
C SER A 211 3.22 13.29 -10.36
N PHE A 212 2.78 14.10 -9.39
CA PHE A 212 3.17 13.90 -8.00
C PHE A 212 2.65 12.57 -7.43
N ILE A 213 1.54 12.06 -7.94
CA ILE A 213 1.03 10.72 -7.61
C ILE A 213 2.06 9.66 -8.02
N LEU A 214 2.53 9.69 -9.27
CA LEU A 214 3.56 8.76 -9.74
C LEU A 214 4.89 8.96 -9.03
N PHE A 215 5.27 10.20 -8.73
CA PHE A 215 6.48 10.47 -7.97
C PHE A 215 6.40 9.87 -6.57
N ILE A 216 5.32 10.09 -5.82
CA ILE A 216 5.18 9.61 -4.43
C ILE A 216 4.99 8.10 -4.37
N PHE A 217 4.01 7.57 -5.12
CA PHE A 217 3.57 6.18 -5.01
C PHE A 217 4.25 5.21 -5.98
N VAL A 218 4.94 5.72 -7.01
CA VAL A 218 5.55 4.95 -8.10
C VAL A 218 4.47 4.28 -8.98
N PRO A 219 4.68 4.12 -10.30
CA PRO A 219 3.73 3.40 -11.14
C PRO A 219 3.45 1.99 -10.62
N LYS A 220 2.17 1.58 -10.69
CA LYS A 220 1.78 0.20 -10.44
C LYS A 220 2.54 -0.70 -11.42
N TYR A 221 3.17 -1.75 -10.91
CA TYR A 221 3.96 -2.65 -11.73
C TYR A 221 3.12 -3.25 -12.88
N SER A 222 3.65 -3.17 -14.10
CA SER A 222 3.09 -3.80 -15.29
C SER A 222 4.18 -4.62 -15.95
N ALA A 223 3.91 -5.91 -16.18
CA ALA A 223 4.86 -6.78 -16.89
C ALA A 223 5.16 -6.27 -18.30
N LYS A 224 4.16 -5.67 -18.98
CA LYS A 224 4.30 -5.10 -20.33
C LYS A 224 5.23 -3.89 -20.38
N LYS A 225 5.30 -3.11 -19.29
CA LYS A 225 6.14 -1.91 -19.17
C LYS A 225 7.24 -2.09 -18.12
N LYS A 226 7.74 -3.32 -17.93
CA LYS A 226 8.67 -3.67 -16.83
C LYS A 226 9.88 -2.74 -16.80
N GLY A 227 10.61 -2.58 -17.91
CA GLY A 227 11.82 -1.75 -17.98
C GLY A 227 11.54 -0.29 -17.60
N VAL A 228 10.50 0.30 -18.19
CA VAL A 228 10.06 1.67 -17.91
C VAL A 228 9.68 1.85 -16.44
N HIS A 229 8.77 1.04 -15.90
CA HIS A 229 8.29 1.18 -14.52
C HIS A 229 9.40 0.96 -13.50
N THR A 230 10.29 0.01 -13.77
CA THR A 230 11.47 -0.24 -12.95
C THR A 230 12.41 0.96 -12.93
N LEU A 231 12.67 1.57 -14.09
CA LEU A 231 13.55 2.74 -14.17
C LEU A 231 12.90 3.99 -13.53
N LEU A 232 11.60 4.18 -13.68
CA LEU A 232 10.86 5.26 -13.02
C LEU A 232 10.84 5.12 -11.50
N ASN A 233 10.72 3.89 -10.98
CA ASN A 233 10.86 3.62 -9.55
C ASN A 233 12.27 4.00 -9.07
N PHE A 234 13.29 3.61 -9.82
CA PHE A 234 14.68 3.96 -9.52
C PHE A 234 14.91 5.48 -9.51
N LEU A 235 14.45 6.20 -10.54
CA LEU A 235 14.58 7.65 -10.63
C LEU A 235 13.86 8.37 -9.50
N SER A 236 12.63 7.96 -9.20
CA SER A 236 11.85 8.52 -8.10
C SER A 236 12.53 8.27 -6.75
N GLY A 237 13.05 7.06 -6.54
CA GLY A 237 13.81 6.69 -5.36
C GLY A 237 15.10 7.49 -5.21
N ALA A 238 15.88 7.64 -6.27
CA ALA A 238 17.12 8.41 -6.28
C ALA A 238 16.86 9.91 -5.98
N ALA A 239 15.81 10.48 -6.56
CA ALA A 239 15.40 11.85 -6.29
C ALA A 239 14.98 12.06 -4.83
N LYS A 240 14.12 11.18 -4.28
CA LYS A 240 13.73 11.21 -2.85
C LYS A 240 14.95 11.06 -1.93
N MET A 241 15.89 10.19 -2.28
CA MET A 241 17.14 10.03 -1.55
C MET A 241 17.98 11.30 -1.59
N ALA A 242 18.10 11.96 -2.75
CA ALA A 242 18.82 13.23 -2.88
C ALA A 242 18.18 14.34 -2.03
N ILE A 243 16.84 14.44 -2.04
CA ILE A 243 16.08 15.37 -1.18
C ILE A 243 16.42 15.12 0.30
N TRP A 244 16.39 13.86 0.73
CA TRP A 244 16.65 13.48 2.12
C TRP A 244 18.11 13.72 2.54
N LEU A 245 19.07 13.33 1.70
CA LEU A 245 20.49 13.49 1.97
C LEU A 245 20.89 14.95 2.06
N THR A 246 20.43 15.80 1.12
CA THR A 246 20.72 17.23 1.18
C THR A 246 20.14 17.92 2.41
N ARG A 247 18.93 17.53 2.85
CA ARG A 247 18.36 17.96 4.13
C ARG A 247 19.24 17.55 5.30
N ARG A 248 19.58 16.26 5.38
CA ARG A 248 20.42 15.72 6.47
C ARG A 248 21.77 16.43 6.52
N ASN A 249 22.41 16.65 5.37
CA ASN A 249 23.69 17.33 5.25
C ASN A 249 23.60 18.78 5.76
N ARG A 250 22.50 19.49 5.43
CA ARG A 250 22.24 20.84 5.94
C ARG A 250 22.10 20.87 7.46
N VAL A 251 21.38 19.92 8.06
CA VAL A 251 21.23 19.81 9.52
C VAL A 251 22.57 19.50 10.18
N GLN A 252 23.38 18.62 9.60
CA GLN A 252 24.66 18.19 10.16
C GLN A 252 25.81 19.18 9.90
N GLY A 253 25.63 20.14 8.99
CA GLY A 253 26.71 21.02 8.53
C GLY A 253 27.78 20.30 7.70
N VAL A 254 27.54 19.07 7.24
CA VAL A 254 28.52 18.22 6.54
C VAL A 254 27.94 17.67 5.25
N GLY A 255 28.72 17.75 4.17
CA GLY A 255 28.34 17.25 2.85
C GLY A 255 27.58 18.26 2.00
N SER A 256 27.32 17.91 0.73
CA SER A 256 26.68 18.82 -0.22
C SER A 256 25.19 19.00 0.07
N VAL A 257 24.72 20.25 -0.05
CA VAL A 257 23.30 20.62 0.00
C VAL A 257 22.73 20.90 -1.41
N ALA A 258 23.57 20.84 -2.44
CA ALA A 258 23.18 21.07 -3.83
C ALA A 258 22.43 19.84 -4.38
N LEU A 259 21.11 19.98 -4.53
CA LEU A 259 20.20 18.87 -4.85
C LEU A 259 20.51 18.15 -6.17
N LEU A 260 20.66 18.90 -7.27
CA LEU A 260 20.92 18.31 -8.58
C LEU A 260 22.29 17.64 -8.68
N PRO A 261 23.40 18.25 -8.20
CA PRO A 261 24.68 17.55 -8.13
C PRO A 261 24.63 16.25 -7.32
N VAL A 262 23.95 16.25 -6.16
CA VAL A 262 23.79 15.02 -5.35
C VAL A 262 23.01 13.95 -6.11
N LEU A 263 21.89 14.31 -6.75
CA LEU A 263 21.11 13.36 -7.56
C LEU A 263 21.95 12.78 -8.71
N ARG A 264 22.60 13.64 -9.51
CA ARG A 264 23.47 13.21 -10.61
C ARG A 264 24.59 12.30 -10.11
N GLY A 265 25.19 12.63 -8.97
CA GLY A 265 26.20 11.79 -8.32
C GLY A 265 25.68 10.39 -7.99
N LEU A 266 24.50 10.28 -7.37
CA LEU A 266 23.87 9.00 -7.05
C LEU A 266 23.60 8.16 -8.32
N LEU A 267 23.06 8.79 -9.36
CA LEU A 267 22.75 8.11 -10.62
C LEU A 267 24.01 7.64 -11.34
N ARG A 268 25.03 8.52 -11.49
CA ARG A 268 26.30 8.18 -12.15
C ARG A 268 27.03 7.06 -11.41
N ALA A 269 27.07 7.12 -10.08
CA ALA A 269 27.71 6.07 -9.28
C ALA A 269 27.01 4.72 -9.48
N ARG A 270 25.67 4.68 -9.42
CA ARG A 270 24.92 3.43 -9.61
C ARG A 270 25.09 2.87 -11.03
N LEU A 271 24.94 3.71 -12.06
CA LEU A 271 25.06 3.28 -13.45
C LEU A 271 26.45 2.70 -13.75
N ARG A 272 27.51 3.29 -13.21
CA ARG A 272 28.88 2.78 -13.38
C ARG A 272 29.05 1.40 -12.73
N VAL A 273 28.59 1.24 -11.49
CA VAL A 273 28.68 -0.04 -10.77
C VAL A 273 27.91 -1.14 -11.53
N GLU A 274 26.70 -0.84 -11.96
CA GLU A 274 25.86 -1.77 -12.71
C GLU A 274 26.47 -2.12 -14.05
N TYR A 275 26.93 -1.13 -14.81
CA TYR A 275 27.60 -1.37 -16.08
C TYR A 275 28.83 -2.25 -15.91
N THR A 276 29.70 -1.95 -14.94
CA THR A 276 30.88 -2.78 -14.66
C THR A 276 30.49 -4.21 -14.32
N TYR A 277 29.46 -4.40 -13.49
CA TYR A 277 28.95 -5.74 -13.17
C TYR A 277 28.47 -6.49 -14.41
N TYR A 278 27.59 -5.89 -15.22
CA TYR A 278 27.05 -6.53 -16.41
C TYR A 278 28.10 -6.75 -17.52
N HIS A 279 29.07 -5.84 -17.64
CA HIS A 279 30.21 -5.99 -18.55
C HIS A 279 31.08 -7.18 -18.14
N LEU A 280 31.41 -7.33 -16.85
CA LEU A 280 32.17 -8.47 -16.34
C LEU A 280 31.44 -9.81 -16.54
N MET A 281 30.10 -9.79 -16.55
CA MET A 281 29.26 -10.95 -16.79
C MET A 281 28.96 -11.21 -18.27
N ASP A 282 29.60 -10.48 -19.20
CA ASP A 282 29.35 -10.52 -20.65
C ASP A 282 27.86 -10.43 -21.01
N ASN A 283 27.13 -9.57 -20.29
CA ASN A 283 25.68 -9.45 -20.41
C ASN A 283 25.22 -7.98 -20.52
N LEU A 284 25.88 -7.24 -21.43
CA LEU A 284 25.54 -5.85 -21.73
C LEU A 284 24.13 -5.70 -22.32
N GLN A 285 23.56 -6.76 -22.89
CA GLN A 285 22.18 -6.76 -23.36
C GLN A 285 21.19 -6.59 -22.20
N ALA A 286 21.36 -7.33 -21.10
CA ALA A 286 20.51 -7.18 -19.91
C ALA A 286 20.68 -5.80 -19.25
N PHE A 287 21.91 -5.27 -19.24
CA PHE A 287 22.16 -3.88 -18.81
C PHE A 287 21.34 -2.90 -19.66
N SER A 288 21.44 -3.00 -20.97
CA SER A 288 20.77 -2.08 -21.90
C SER A 288 19.25 -2.13 -21.77
N HIS A 289 18.68 -3.32 -21.60
CA HIS A 289 17.24 -3.50 -21.36
C HIS A 289 16.74 -2.90 -20.05
N MET A 290 17.60 -2.73 -19.04
CA MET A 290 17.20 -2.21 -17.72
C MET A 290 17.54 -0.72 -17.56
N TRP A 291 18.73 -0.30 -18.01
CA TRP A 291 19.34 0.99 -17.68
C TRP A 291 19.40 1.97 -18.86
N ALA A 292 19.50 1.47 -20.09
CA ALA A 292 19.55 2.29 -21.30
C ALA A 292 18.16 2.47 -21.97
N VAL A 293 17.08 2.24 -21.21
CA VAL A 293 15.70 2.37 -21.71
C VAL A 293 15.46 3.78 -22.23
N GLY A 294 15.07 3.88 -23.50
CA GLY A 294 14.83 5.16 -24.18
C GLY A 294 16.05 6.09 -24.28
N GLY A 295 17.27 5.59 -24.03
CA GLY A 295 18.48 6.42 -23.99
C GLY A 295 18.45 7.55 -22.95
N CYS A 296 17.54 7.49 -21.96
CA CYS A 296 17.24 8.62 -21.09
C CYS A 296 18.36 8.95 -20.10
N LEU A 297 19.04 7.93 -19.58
CA LEU A 297 20.12 8.10 -18.59
C LEU A 297 21.49 7.75 -19.16
N CYS A 298 21.54 6.73 -20.02
CA CYS A 298 22.77 6.25 -20.61
C CYS A 298 22.49 5.46 -21.89
N SER A 299 23.56 5.17 -22.63
CA SER A 299 23.60 4.26 -23.77
C SER A 299 24.91 3.47 -23.76
N VAL A 300 24.91 2.28 -24.38
CA VAL A 300 26.14 1.49 -24.62
C VAL A 300 26.52 1.65 -26.09
N GLY A 301 27.76 2.08 -26.37
CA GLY A 301 28.28 2.25 -27.72
C GLY A 301 28.52 0.92 -28.44
N GLY A 302 28.77 0.97 -29.75
CA GLY A 302 29.09 -0.23 -30.55
C GLY A 302 30.44 -0.87 -30.20
N ASP A 303 31.31 -0.10 -29.56
CA ASP A 303 32.57 -0.49 -28.90
C ASP A 303 32.36 -1.11 -27.51
N GLY A 304 31.11 -1.15 -27.04
CA GLY A 304 30.76 -1.58 -25.70
C GLY A 304 30.82 -0.47 -24.66
N GLU A 305 31.25 0.76 -24.97
CA GLU A 305 31.49 1.79 -23.96
C GLU A 305 30.21 2.41 -23.37
N LEU A 306 30.20 2.65 -22.05
CA LEU A 306 29.12 3.35 -21.36
C LEU A 306 29.19 4.86 -21.60
N ARG A 307 28.12 5.42 -22.16
CA ARG A 307 27.92 6.88 -22.31
C ARG A 307 26.79 7.34 -21.39
N LEU A 308 27.07 8.34 -20.55
CA LEU A 308 26.11 8.88 -19.58
C LEU A 308 25.52 10.19 -20.10
N HIS A 309 24.19 10.34 -20.00
CA HIS A 309 23.42 11.49 -20.49
C HIS A 309 22.91 12.41 -19.35
N ILE A 310 23.47 12.26 -18.15
CA ILE A 310 22.99 12.83 -16.88
C ILE A 310 23.91 13.88 -16.28
#